data_AF-A0A1G5RWP8-F1
#
_entry.id   AF-A0A1G5RWP8-F1
#
_cell.length_a   1.000
_cell.length_b   1.000
_cell.length_c   1.000
_cell.angle_alpha   90.00
_cell.angle_beta   90.00
_cell.angle_gamma   90.00
#
_symmetry.space_group_name_H-M   'P 1'
#
loop_
_entity.id
_entity.type
_entity.pdbx_description
1 polymer ?
#
loop_
_entity_poly.entity_id
_entity_poly.type
_entity_poly.pdbx_seq_one_letter_code
_entity_poly.pdbx_strand_id
1 'polypeptide(L)'
;MANNLLVGAVKNGEYTKTQASQDATKANQTASTSKTEEKRDTGYNKDMFLQLLVAEMQYQDPLQPSDNSEYVAQLASFTQVEAMQSLQQNMETIQSNSIVGKIVALNVNGQEIAGKVDFVQKDDKKGMMISVDGELYEMSNMISVIDSDYYNAKYLANLLTDAIKKLPEAEQVTVRDEKAITETAEIYNAMNDYDLSFVDEKILKKYNEVITQFAKLMQGQTAENLEKKADETKEADKTDEKTETTEKIDTSDATEV
;
A
#
# COMPACT_ATOMS: atom_id res chain seq x y z
N MET A 1 30.27 3.98 10.96
CA MET A 1 31.03 4.03 12.22
C MET A 1 31.02 2.63 12.80
N ALA A 2 32.19 2.02 13.00
CA ALA A 2 32.29 0.65 13.46
C ALA A 2 31.92 0.56 14.95
N ASN A 3 30.92 -0.27 15.29
CA ASN A 3 30.62 -0.60 16.68
C ASN A 3 31.78 -1.41 17.26
N ASN A 4 32.64 -0.75 18.04
CA ASN A 4 33.62 -1.43 18.88
C ASN A 4 32.85 -2.25 19.92
N LEU A 5 32.83 -3.58 19.77
CA LEU A 5 32.45 -4.49 20.85
C LEU A 5 33.44 -4.26 22.02
N LEU A 6 32.98 -3.61 23.09
CA LEU A 6 33.73 -3.45 24.33
C LEU A 6 33.68 -4.78 25.11
N VAL A 7 34.54 -5.72 24.75
CA VAL A 7 34.86 -6.86 25.62
C VAL A 7 36.05 -6.45 26.47
N GLY A 8 35.79 -6.02 27.70
CA GLY A 8 36.81 -5.65 28.68
C GLY A 8 36.40 -6.10 30.08
N ALA A 9 37.37 -6.51 30.89
CA ALA A 9 37.15 -6.82 32.30
C ALA A 9 37.30 -5.54 33.14
N VAL A 10 36.36 -5.32 34.06
CA VAL A 10 36.45 -4.27 35.08
C VAL A 10 37.25 -4.82 36.26
N LYS A 11 38.38 -4.19 36.57
CA LYS A 11 39.18 -4.54 37.76
C LYS A 11 39.32 -3.28 38.60
N ASN A 12 38.82 -3.33 39.84
CA ASN A 12 38.79 -2.19 40.77
C ASN A 12 38.09 -0.92 40.24
N GLY A 13 37.03 -1.06 39.44
CA GLY A 13 36.23 0.08 38.98
C GLY A 13 36.79 0.84 37.78
N GLU A 14 37.94 0.44 37.22
CA GLU A 14 38.47 0.96 35.96
C GLU A 14 38.39 -0.09 34.84
N TYR A 15 38.06 0.38 33.63
CA TYR A 15 38.01 -0.44 32.43
C TYR A 15 39.44 -0.68 31.91
N THR A 16 39.88 -1.94 31.88
CA THR A 16 41.17 -2.30 31.27
C THR A 16 40.95 -3.09 29.97
N LYS A 17 41.57 -2.62 28.87
CA LYS A 17 41.58 -3.35 27.59
C LYS A 17 42.46 -4.60 27.73
N THR A 18 41.85 -5.77 27.65
CA THR A 18 42.55 -7.07 27.72
C THR A 18 43.30 -7.35 26.41
N GLN A 19 44.29 -8.24 26.43
CA GLN A 19 44.99 -8.68 25.22
C GLN A 19 44.01 -9.23 24.17
N ALA A 20 42.95 -9.92 24.61
CA ALA A 20 41.83 -10.38 23.79
C ALA A 20 41.07 -9.25 23.06
N SER A 21 40.94 -8.07 23.67
CA SER A 21 40.31 -6.90 23.01
C SER A 21 41.17 -6.31 21.88
N GLN A 22 42.49 -6.50 21.96
CA GLN A 22 43.44 -6.08 20.91
C GLN A 22 43.50 -7.09 19.75
N ASP A 23 43.28 -8.37 20.03
CA ASP A 23 43.27 -9.42 19.01
C ASP A 23 41.93 -9.47 18.24
N ALA A 24 40.80 -9.19 18.91
CA ALA A 24 39.50 -9.04 18.27
C ALA A 24 39.45 -7.85 17.27
N THR A 25 40.20 -6.78 17.54
CA THR A 25 40.31 -5.64 16.61
C THR A 25 41.28 -5.89 15.44
N LYS A 26 42.25 -6.81 15.58
CA LYS A 26 43.13 -7.26 14.48
C LYS A 26 42.44 -8.26 13.55
N ALA A 27 41.60 -9.16 14.09
CA ALA A 27 40.87 -10.12 13.27
C ALA A 27 39.86 -9.45 12.31
N ASN A 28 39.37 -8.26 12.65
CA ASN A 28 38.44 -7.50 11.81
C ASN A 28 39.12 -6.67 10.69
N GLN A 29 40.46 -6.56 10.68
CA GLN A 29 41.20 -5.83 9.63
C GLN A 29 41.69 -6.73 8.48
N THR A 30 41.62 -8.05 8.60
CA THR A 30 42.08 -8.99 7.56
C THR A 30 40.93 -9.61 6.74
N ALA A 31 39.67 -9.32 7.07
CA ALA A 31 38.49 -9.87 6.36
C ALA A 31 38.03 -9.04 5.14
N SER A 32 38.84 -8.09 4.66
CA SER A 32 38.63 -7.44 3.36
C SER A 32 39.56 -8.05 2.31
N THR A 33 39.26 -9.28 1.88
CA THR A 33 39.45 -9.81 0.50
C THR A 33 39.36 -11.33 0.50
N SER A 34 38.17 -11.88 0.28
CA SER A 34 37.95 -13.06 -0.60
C SER A 34 36.49 -13.52 -0.50
N LYS A 35 35.76 -13.34 -1.61
CA LYS A 35 34.48 -14.01 -1.89
C LYS A 35 34.68 -15.52 -1.86
N THR A 36 34.05 -16.19 -0.90
CA THR A 36 33.38 -17.50 -1.09
C THR A 36 32.32 -17.61 0.00
N GLU A 37 31.06 -17.48 -0.40
CA GLU A 37 29.90 -17.84 0.41
C GLU A 37 29.83 -19.37 0.52
N GLU A 38 30.36 -19.92 1.60
CA GLU A 38 29.88 -21.19 2.11
C GLU A 38 29.07 -20.88 3.36
N LYS A 39 27.76 -21.16 3.31
CA LYS A 39 26.89 -21.30 4.48
C LYS A 39 27.56 -22.29 5.43
N ARG A 40 28.28 -21.78 6.43
CA ARG A 40 28.71 -22.59 7.56
C ARG A 40 27.46 -22.89 8.38
N ASP A 41 27.06 -24.15 8.29
CA ASP A 41 25.96 -24.76 9.02
C ASP A 41 26.07 -24.48 10.52
N THR A 42 25.09 -23.75 11.04
CA THR A 42 24.97 -23.29 12.43
C THR A 42 24.67 -24.41 13.41
N GLY A 43 24.32 -25.62 12.92
CA GLY A 43 24.11 -26.80 13.76
C GLY A 43 25.36 -27.30 14.48
N TYR A 44 26.55 -27.12 13.88
CA TYR A 44 27.80 -27.70 14.40
C TYR A 44 28.27 -27.07 15.73
N ASN A 45 27.97 -25.80 16.02
CA ASN A 45 28.49 -25.14 17.21
C ASN A 45 27.73 -25.53 18.50
N LYS A 46 26.42 -25.73 18.40
CA LYS A 46 25.58 -26.08 19.55
C LYS A 46 25.79 -27.53 20.00
N ASP A 47 25.86 -28.45 19.04
CA ASP A 47 26.05 -29.87 19.36
C ASP A 47 27.48 -30.15 19.84
N MET A 48 28.48 -29.46 19.25
CA MET A 48 29.86 -29.51 19.74
C MET A 48 29.99 -28.88 21.13
N PHE A 49 29.25 -27.81 21.45
CA PHE A 49 29.17 -27.25 22.80
C PHE A 49 28.59 -28.22 23.83
N LEU A 50 27.46 -28.86 23.52
CA LEU A 50 26.85 -29.86 24.43
C LEU A 50 27.76 -31.07 24.62
N GLN A 51 28.47 -31.49 23.58
CA GLN A 51 29.42 -32.58 23.65
C GLN A 51 30.66 -32.22 24.50
N LEU A 52 31.15 -30.98 24.40
CA LEU A 52 32.25 -30.49 25.22
C LEU A 52 31.84 -30.30 26.69
N LEU A 53 30.62 -29.80 26.94
CA LEU A 53 30.04 -29.66 28.29
C LEU A 53 29.87 -31.02 28.99
N VAL A 54 29.41 -32.04 28.25
CA VAL A 54 29.28 -33.41 28.77
C VAL A 54 30.65 -34.07 28.99
N ALA A 55 31.62 -33.80 28.10
CA ALA A 55 32.99 -34.29 28.26
C ALA A 55 33.66 -33.70 29.51
N GLU A 56 33.45 -32.42 29.81
CA GLU A 56 33.96 -31.82 31.05
C GLU A 56 33.29 -32.39 32.31
N MET A 57 31.98 -32.61 32.32
CA MET A 57 31.31 -33.29 33.44
C MET A 57 31.85 -34.71 33.68
N GLN A 58 32.36 -35.41 32.66
CA GLN A 58 32.94 -36.76 32.80
C GLN A 58 34.43 -36.79 33.17
N TYR A 59 35.22 -35.77 32.80
CA TYR A 59 36.69 -35.81 32.87
C TYR A 59 37.35 -34.68 33.68
N GLN A 60 36.60 -33.92 34.48
CA GLN A 60 37.20 -32.91 35.37
C GLN A 60 38.09 -33.55 36.44
N ASP A 61 39.41 -33.43 36.26
CA ASP A 61 40.39 -33.54 37.34
C ASP A 61 40.22 -32.33 38.27
N PRO A 62 39.89 -32.52 39.57
CA PRO A 62 39.57 -31.44 40.50
C PRO A 62 40.71 -30.43 40.74
N LEU A 63 41.91 -30.66 40.21
CA LEU A 63 43.09 -29.81 40.43
C LEU A 63 43.32 -28.72 39.35
N GLN A 64 42.59 -28.70 38.22
CA GLN A 64 42.76 -27.70 37.13
C GLN A 64 41.42 -27.23 36.49
N PRO A 65 40.53 -26.52 37.22
CA PRO A 65 39.21 -26.14 36.71
C PRO A 65 39.16 -24.86 35.83
N SER A 66 40.26 -24.11 35.69
CA SER A 66 40.22 -22.71 35.23
C SER A 66 40.09 -22.51 33.72
N ASP A 67 40.92 -23.18 32.91
CA ASP A 67 41.06 -22.90 31.46
C ASP A 67 39.84 -23.36 30.63
N ASN A 68 39.30 -24.51 31.03
CA ASN A 68 38.18 -25.18 30.39
C ASN A 68 36.83 -24.47 30.65
N SER A 69 36.65 -23.95 31.87
CA SER A 69 35.45 -23.19 32.23
C SER A 69 35.34 -21.86 31.47
N GLU A 70 36.47 -21.22 31.14
CA GLU A 70 36.50 -19.94 30.42
C GLU A 70 36.14 -20.12 28.94
N TYR A 71 36.56 -21.22 28.30
CA TYR A 71 36.18 -21.56 26.92
C TYR A 71 34.69 -21.91 26.80
N VAL A 72 34.15 -22.69 27.74
CA VAL A 72 32.70 -23.01 27.80
C VAL A 72 31.88 -21.74 28.02
N ALA A 73 32.35 -20.81 28.87
CA ALA A 73 31.69 -19.52 29.08
C ALA A 73 31.68 -18.64 27.81
N GLN A 74 32.77 -18.63 27.03
CA GLN A 74 32.84 -17.93 25.74
C GLN A 74 31.90 -18.56 24.70
N LEU A 75 31.86 -19.88 24.58
CA LEU A 75 30.95 -20.59 23.67
C LEU A 75 29.47 -20.39 24.04
N ALA A 76 29.15 -20.41 25.34
CA ALA A 76 27.81 -20.11 25.82
C ALA A 76 27.40 -18.67 25.42
N SER A 77 28.33 -17.71 25.53
CA SER A 77 28.12 -16.33 25.10
C SER A 77 27.87 -16.22 23.59
N PHE A 78 28.64 -16.92 22.76
CA PHE A 78 28.42 -16.97 21.30
C PHE A 78 27.08 -17.62 20.94
N THR A 79 26.73 -18.74 21.59
CA THR A 79 25.46 -19.44 21.37
C THR A 79 24.27 -18.55 21.71
N GLN A 80 24.38 -17.74 22.78
CA GLN A 80 23.33 -16.78 23.15
C GLN A 80 23.17 -15.67 22.09
N VAL A 81 24.27 -15.15 21.54
CA VAL A 81 24.22 -14.16 20.46
C VAL A 81 23.59 -14.74 19.20
N GLU A 82 23.96 -15.97 18.84
CA GLU A 82 23.41 -16.66 17.68
C GLU A 82 21.91 -16.95 17.81
N ALA A 83 21.47 -17.40 19.00
CA ALA A 83 20.05 -17.57 19.31
C ALA A 83 19.30 -16.23 19.21
N MET A 84 19.90 -15.14 19.66
CA MET A 84 19.32 -13.80 19.56
C MET A 84 19.22 -13.32 18.09
N GLN A 85 20.25 -13.57 17.27
CA GLN A 85 20.21 -13.26 15.84
C GLN A 85 19.15 -14.09 15.11
N SER A 86 19.02 -15.38 15.44
CA SER A 86 17.99 -16.26 14.88
C SER A 86 16.58 -15.76 15.25
N LEU A 87 16.41 -15.30 16.49
CA LEU A 87 15.15 -14.71 16.94
C LEU A 87 14.83 -13.42 16.17
N GLN A 88 15.82 -12.54 15.96
CA GLN A 88 15.64 -11.32 15.17
C GLN A 88 15.20 -11.63 13.73
N GLN A 89 15.86 -12.59 13.06
CA GLN A 89 15.48 -13.01 11.71
C GLN A 89 14.06 -13.61 11.64
N ASN A 90 13.67 -14.38 12.65
CA ASN A 90 12.30 -14.91 12.75
C ASN A 90 11.29 -13.79 12.98
N MET A 91 11.60 -12.80 13.81
CA MET A 91 10.75 -11.63 14.03
C MET A 91 10.60 -10.79 12.75
N GLU A 92 11.68 -10.56 11.99
CA GLU A 92 11.64 -9.89 10.70
C GLU A 92 10.72 -10.63 9.72
N THR A 93 10.83 -11.96 9.65
CA THR A 93 9.98 -12.81 8.80
C THR A 93 8.50 -12.75 9.21
N ILE A 94 8.22 -12.71 10.52
CA ILE A 94 6.84 -12.57 11.02
C ILE A 94 6.28 -11.19 10.62
N GLN A 95 7.06 -10.13 10.80
CA GLN A 95 6.65 -8.78 10.41
C GLN A 95 6.40 -8.67 8.90
N SER A 96 7.29 -9.21 8.06
CA SER A 96 7.11 -9.21 6.60
C SER A 96 5.87 -10.00 6.18
N ASN A 97 5.60 -11.12 6.82
CA ASN A 97 4.39 -11.90 6.50
C ASN A 97 3.12 -11.16 6.95
N SER A 98 3.19 -10.36 8.02
CA SER A 98 2.04 -9.62 8.55
C SER A 98 1.58 -8.45 7.66
N ILE A 99 2.42 -8.00 6.73
CA ILE A 99 2.09 -6.91 5.79
C ILE A 99 1.53 -7.41 4.47
N VAL A 100 1.62 -8.71 4.17
CA VAL A 100 1.00 -9.29 2.97
C VAL A 100 -0.51 -9.03 2.98
N GLY A 101 -1.02 -8.52 1.87
CA GLY A 101 -2.42 -8.16 1.71
C GLY A 101 -2.79 -6.77 2.26
N LYS A 102 -1.89 -6.09 2.97
CA LYS A 102 -2.11 -4.73 3.47
C LYS A 102 -1.62 -3.69 2.47
N ILE A 103 -2.09 -2.45 2.63
CA ILE A 103 -1.56 -1.31 1.89
C ILE A 103 -0.33 -0.79 2.63
N VAL A 104 0.74 -0.49 1.90
CA VAL A 104 1.97 0.09 2.46
C VAL A 104 2.35 1.35 1.69
N ALA A 105 2.99 2.30 2.38
CA ALA A 105 3.64 3.44 1.76
C ALA A 105 5.14 3.19 1.67
N LEU A 106 5.75 3.47 0.52
CA LEU A 106 7.15 3.25 0.22
C LEU A 106 7.82 4.55 -0.21
N ASN A 107 9.05 4.77 0.22
CA ASN A 107 9.92 5.81 -0.36
C ASN A 107 10.76 5.21 -1.47
N VAL A 108 10.52 5.62 -2.71
CA VAL A 108 11.28 5.20 -3.88
C VAL A 108 11.89 6.44 -4.50
N ASN A 109 13.21 6.60 -4.37
CA ASN A 109 13.96 7.75 -4.92
C ASN A 109 13.39 9.12 -4.48
N GLY A 110 12.93 9.23 -3.24
CA GLY A 110 12.33 10.46 -2.69
C GLY A 110 10.86 10.68 -3.06
N GLN A 111 10.24 9.77 -3.81
CA GLN A 111 8.81 9.77 -4.08
C GLN A 111 8.11 8.77 -3.17
N GLU A 112 6.95 9.17 -2.65
CA GLU A 112 6.09 8.27 -1.88
C GLU A 112 5.13 7.59 -2.84
N ILE A 113 5.18 6.26 -2.87
CA ILE A 113 4.19 5.42 -3.57
C ILE A 113 3.44 4.59 -2.53
N ALA A 114 2.19 4.27 -2.79
CA ALA A 114 1.40 3.43 -1.91
C ALA A 114 0.66 2.38 -2.73
N GLY A 115 0.60 1.16 -2.21
CA GLY A 115 -0.04 0.06 -2.89
C GLY A 115 -0.17 -1.17 -2.01
N LYS A 116 -0.92 -2.16 -2.51
CA LYS A 116 -1.17 -3.40 -1.79
C LYS A 116 0.03 -4.33 -1.92
N VAL A 117 0.44 -4.95 -0.81
CA VAL A 117 1.48 -5.98 -0.83
C VAL A 117 0.90 -7.29 -1.33
N ASP A 118 1.40 -7.80 -2.45
CA ASP A 118 0.97 -9.08 -3.01
C ASP A 118 1.66 -10.27 -2.34
N PHE A 119 2.98 -10.15 -2.15
CA PHE A 119 3.79 -11.15 -1.47
C PHE A 119 5.07 -10.54 -0.92
N VAL A 120 5.74 -11.29 -0.05
CA VAL A 120 7.08 -11.00 0.44
C VAL A 120 8.02 -12.14 0.08
N GLN A 121 9.27 -11.82 -0.21
CA GLN A 121 10.30 -12.82 -0.48
C GLN A 121 11.63 -12.39 0.13
N LYS A 122 12.49 -13.37 0.43
CA LYS A 122 13.86 -13.10 0.87
C LYS A 122 14.79 -13.18 -0.32
N ASP A 123 15.54 -12.11 -0.56
CA ASP A 123 16.66 -12.06 -1.49
C ASP A 123 17.97 -12.23 -0.72
N ASP A 124 18.89 -13.03 -1.26
CA ASP A 124 20.15 -13.36 -0.59
C ASP A 124 21.07 -12.14 -0.38
N LYS A 125 20.92 -11.08 -1.20
CA LYS A 125 21.77 -9.87 -1.16
C LYS A 125 21.05 -8.65 -0.61
N LYS A 126 19.76 -8.52 -0.90
CA LYS A 126 18.94 -7.34 -0.55
C LYS A 126 18.05 -7.54 0.68
N GLY A 127 18.04 -8.74 1.25
CA GLY A 127 17.21 -9.04 2.42
C GLY A 127 15.74 -9.21 2.06
N MET A 128 14.84 -8.71 2.90
CA MET A 128 13.41 -8.86 2.68
C MET A 128 12.92 -7.91 1.58
N MET A 129 12.26 -8.46 0.57
CA MET A 129 11.65 -7.77 -0.54
C MET A 129 10.13 -7.88 -0.46
N ILE A 130 9.43 -6.82 -0.85
CA ILE A 130 7.97 -6.74 -0.89
C ILE A 130 7.53 -6.44 -2.32
N SER A 131 6.49 -7.13 -2.79
CA SER A 131 5.88 -6.86 -4.09
C SER A 131 4.70 -5.91 -3.93
N VAL A 132 4.75 -4.77 -4.60
CA VAL A 132 3.67 -3.76 -4.64
C VAL A 132 3.44 -3.38 -6.09
N ASP A 133 2.19 -3.45 -6.55
CA ASP A 133 1.79 -3.16 -7.93
C ASP A 133 2.60 -3.93 -9.01
N GLY A 134 3.02 -5.16 -8.68
CA GLY A 134 3.81 -6.02 -9.56
C GLY A 134 5.32 -5.71 -9.61
N GLU A 135 5.80 -4.72 -8.86
CA GLU A 135 7.22 -4.40 -8.73
C GLU A 135 7.78 -4.78 -7.35
N LEU A 136 9.07 -5.16 -7.31
CA LEU A 136 9.75 -5.56 -6.08
C LEU A 136 10.54 -4.39 -5.47
N TYR A 137 10.24 -4.10 -4.21
CA TYR A 137 10.91 -3.08 -3.41
C TYR A 137 11.57 -3.69 -2.18
N GLU A 138 12.67 -3.10 -1.73
CA GLU A 138 13.29 -3.48 -0.45
C GLU A 138 12.35 -3.10 0.70
N MET A 139 12.13 -3.99 1.65
CA MET A 139 11.24 -3.75 2.79
C MET A 139 11.71 -2.54 3.64
N SER A 140 12.99 -2.20 3.60
CA SER A 140 13.56 -1.00 4.23
C SER A 140 13.03 0.32 3.64
N ASN A 141 12.48 0.30 2.44
CA ASN A 141 11.86 1.48 1.82
C ASN A 141 10.46 1.74 2.36
N MET A 142 9.88 0.81 3.13
CA MET A 142 8.55 0.95 3.72
C MET A 142 8.55 2.02 4.81
N ILE A 143 7.72 3.03 4.62
CA ILE A 143 7.51 4.14 5.56
C ILE A 143 6.42 3.77 6.56
N SER A 144 5.32 3.18 6.08
CA SER A 144 4.15 2.89 6.90
C SER A 144 3.28 1.77 6.32
N VAL A 145 2.45 1.18 7.18
CA VAL A 145 1.35 0.29 6.80
C VAL A 145 0.06 1.09 6.95
N ILE A 146 -0.72 1.17 5.88
CA ILE A 146 -1.92 2.00 5.78
C ILE A 146 -3.16 1.12 5.93
N ASP A 147 -4.13 1.60 6.69
CA ASP A 147 -5.45 0.97 6.77
C ASP A 147 -6.17 1.03 5.42
N SER A 148 -6.85 -0.06 5.05
CA SER A 148 -7.47 -0.17 3.73
C SER A 148 -8.63 0.82 3.56
N ASP A 149 -9.43 1.06 4.60
CA ASP A 149 -10.58 1.96 4.52
C ASP A 149 -10.09 3.40 4.42
N TYR A 150 -9.10 3.77 5.22
CA TYR A 150 -8.43 5.06 5.11
C TYR A 150 -7.82 5.30 3.72
N TYR A 151 -7.10 4.30 3.17
CA TYR A 151 -6.49 4.39 1.85
C TYR A 151 -7.54 4.61 0.76
N ASN A 152 -8.60 3.81 0.77
CA ASN A 152 -9.69 3.89 -0.20
C ASN A 152 -10.43 5.24 -0.10
N ALA A 153 -10.77 5.67 1.12
CA ALA A 153 -11.39 6.97 1.37
C ALA A 153 -10.56 8.12 0.81
N LYS A 154 -9.24 8.10 1.04
CA LYS A 154 -8.34 9.14 0.54
C LYS A 154 -8.20 9.11 -0.98
N TYR A 155 -8.13 7.92 -1.57
CA TYR A 155 -8.09 7.74 -3.02
C TYR A 155 -9.36 8.29 -3.68
N LEU A 156 -10.54 7.91 -3.19
CA LEU A 156 -11.84 8.39 -3.70
C LEU A 156 -11.99 9.90 -3.53
N ALA A 157 -11.60 10.45 -2.37
CA ALA A 157 -11.65 11.89 -2.14
C ALA A 157 -10.77 12.68 -3.11
N ASN A 158 -9.56 12.18 -3.42
CA ASN A 158 -8.69 12.80 -4.43
C ASN A 158 -9.30 12.67 -5.84
N LEU A 159 -9.82 11.50 -6.19
CA LEU A 159 -10.46 11.26 -7.49
C LEU A 159 -11.66 12.19 -7.70
N LEU A 160 -12.54 12.31 -6.70
CA LEU A 160 -13.69 13.23 -6.72
C LEU A 160 -13.22 14.67 -6.81
N THR A 161 -12.22 15.06 -6.03
CA THR A 161 -11.65 16.42 -6.06
C THR A 161 -11.15 16.79 -7.45
N ASP A 162 -10.43 15.87 -8.10
CA ASP A 162 -9.89 16.11 -9.44
C ASP A 162 -10.97 16.10 -10.53
N ALA A 163 -12.02 15.28 -10.36
CA ALA A 163 -13.20 15.32 -11.22
C ALA A 163 -13.91 16.68 -11.11
N ILE A 164 -14.19 17.15 -9.90
CA ILE A 164 -14.84 18.45 -9.65
C ILE A 164 -13.99 19.62 -10.16
N LYS A 165 -12.66 19.56 -10.03
CA LYS A 165 -11.77 20.60 -10.55
C LYS A 165 -11.83 20.73 -12.08
N LYS A 166 -12.13 19.64 -12.79
CA LYS A 166 -12.30 19.63 -14.26
C LYS A 166 -13.66 20.16 -14.70
N LEU A 167 -14.64 20.22 -13.81
CA LEU A 167 -15.96 20.78 -14.12
C LEU A 167 -15.87 22.31 -14.30
N PRO A 168 -16.68 22.87 -15.23
CA PRO A 168 -16.79 24.31 -15.39
C PRO A 168 -17.32 24.96 -14.11
N GLU A 169 -17.10 26.27 -13.97
CA GLU A 169 -17.76 27.03 -12.91
C GLU A 169 -19.28 27.03 -13.12
N ALA A 170 -20.04 27.17 -12.03
CA ALA A 170 -21.50 27.03 -12.06
C ALA A 170 -22.16 27.91 -13.14
N GLU A 171 -21.68 29.14 -13.35
CA GLU A 171 -22.22 30.06 -14.36
C GLU A 171 -21.95 29.63 -15.82
N GLN A 172 -20.97 28.75 -16.02
CA GLN A 172 -20.51 28.27 -17.33
C GLN A 172 -21.01 26.87 -17.65
N VAL A 173 -21.77 26.24 -16.75
CA VAL A 173 -22.33 24.90 -16.96
C VAL A 173 -23.27 24.92 -18.16
N THR A 174 -23.14 23.92 -19.02
CA THR A 174 -24.00 23.68 -20.17
C THR A 174 -24.47 22.24 -20.24
N VAL A 175 -25.41 21.95 -21.14
CA VAL A 175 -25.90 20.58 -21.40
C VAL A 175 -24.78 19.68 -21.96
N ARG A 176 -23.74 20.25 -22.58
CA ARG A 176 -22.60 19.47 -23.09
C ARG A 176 -21.75 18.85 -21.98
N ASP A 177 -21.86 19.36 -20.77
CA ASP A 177 -21.10 18.90 -19.60
C ASP A 177 -21.77 17.70 -18.91
N GLU A 178 -22.95 17.26 -19.39
CA GLU A 178 -23.74 16.16 -18.83
C GLU A 178 -22.90 14.93 -18.50
N LYS A 179 -22.05 14.50 -19.43
CA LYS A 179 -21.21 13.32 -19.24
C LYS A 179 -20.24 13.49 -18.08
N ALA A 180 -19.48 14.59 -18.05
CA ALA A 180 -18.50 14.85 -17.01
C ALA A 180 -19.16 15.03 -15.63
N ILE A 181 -20.33 15.67 -15.62
CA ILE A 181 -21.14 15.87 -14.42
C ILE A 181 -21.66 14.52 -13.90
N THR A 182 -22.18 13.67 -14.78
CA THR A 182 -22.69 12.34 -14.42
C THR A 182 -21.57 11.45 -13.89
N GLU A 183 -20.41 11.40 -14.56
CA GLU A 183 -19.23 10.65 -14.07
C GLU A 183 -18.76 11.15 -12.69
N THR A 184 -18.80 12.47 -12.47
CA THR A 184 -18.46 13.04 -11.15
C THR A 184 -19.49 12.66 -10.08
N ALA A 185 -20.78 12.67 -10.45
CA ALA A 185 -21.87 12.28 -9.55
C ALA A 185 -21.84 10.80 -9.19
N GLU A 186 -21.43 9.92 -10.11
CA GLU A 186 -21.21 8.50 -9.81
C GLU A 186 -20.14 8.31 -8.74
N ILE A 187 -19.02 9.05 -8.82
CA ILE A 187 -17.97 9.01 -7.79
C ILE A 187 -18.53 9.51 -6.44
N TYR A 188 -19.22 10.66 -6.45
CA TYR A 188 -19.80 11.23 -5.23
C TYR A 188 -20.79 10.28 -4.55
N ASN A 189 -21.68 9.65 -5.33
CA ASN A 189 -22.71 8.75 -4.80
C ASN A 189 -22.14 7.40 -4.31
N ALA A 190 -20.95 7.02 -4.78
CA ALA A 190 -20.25 5.84 -4.28
C ALA A 190 -19.55 6.07 -2.94
N MET A 191 -19.39 7.33 -2.51
CA MET A 191 -18.72 7.72 -1.28
C MET A 191 -19.70 7.79 -0.09
N ASN A 192 -19.23 7.36 1.08
CA ASN A 192 -19.94 7.52 2.34
C ASN A 192 -19.50 8.80 3.10
N ASP A 193 -20.10 9.08 4.25
CA ASP A 193 -19.77 10.26 5.07
C ASP A 193 -18.29 10.30 5.51
N TYR A 194 -17.69 9.13 5.79
CA TYR A 194 -16.28 9.02 6.13
C TYR A 194 -15.40 9.38 4.94
N ASP A 195 -15.70 8.88 3.75
CA ASP A 195 -14.95 9.19 2.53
C ASP A 195 -15.04 10.69 2.19
N LEU A 196 -16.25 11.26 2.27
CA LEU A 196 -16.51 12.68 2.01
C LEU A 196 -15.82 13.60 3.00
N SER A 197 -15.53 13.14 4.23
CA SER A 197 -14.80 13.91 5.23
C SER A 197 -13.37 14.28 4.80
N PHE A 198 -12.81 13.59 3.80
CA PHE A 198 -11.49 13.87 3.25
C PHE A 198 -11.50 14.84 2.07
N VAL A 199 -12.67 15.29 1.62
CA VAL A 199 -12.85 16.26 0.53
C VAL A 199 -12.99 17.67 1.14
N ASP A 200 -12.32 18.65 0.53
CA ASP A 200 -12.40 20.04 1.00
C ASP A 200 -13.84 20.60 0.84
N GLU A 201 -14.34 21.26 1.89
CA GLU A 201 -15.70 21.81 1.92
C GLU A 201 -15.97 22.79 0.76
N LYS A 202 -14.96 23.55 0.31
CA LYS A 202 -15.09 24.46 -0.84
C LYS A 202 -15.29 23.71 -2.14
N ILE A 203 -14.64 22.54 -2.28
CA ILE A 203 -14.78 21.68 -3.45
C ILE A 203 -16.19 21.07 -3.48
N LEU A 204 -16.69 20.59 -2.34
CA LEU A 204 -18.06 20.10 -2.21
C LEU A 204 -19.09 21.19 -2.50
N LYS A 205 -18.84 22.42 -2.03
CA LYS A 205 -19.70 23.56 -2.33
C LYS A 205 -19.75 23.85 -3.84
N LYS A 206 -18.58 23.92 -4.51
CA LYS A 206 -18.50 24.08 -5.98
C LYS A 206 -19.30 23.00 -6.70
N TYR A 207 -19.13 21.74 -6.30
CA TYR A 207 -19.87 20.62 -6.89
C TYR A 207 -21.39 20.80 -6.77
N ASN A 208 -21.89 21.16 -5.58
CA ASN A 208 -23.32 21.40 -5.38
C ASN A 208 -23.87 22.54 -6.25
N GLU A 209 -23.12 23.62 -6.43
CA GLU A 209 -23.50 24.74 -7.31
C GLU A 209 -23.58 24.30 -8.78
N VAL A 210 -22.60 23.51 -9.25
CA VAL A 210 -22.57 22.95 -10.61
C VAL A 210 -23.76 22.02 -10.86
N ILE A 211 -24.03 21.07 -9.95
CA ILE A 211 -25.18 20.15 -10.06
C ILE A 211 -26.50 20.92 -10.07
N THR A 212 -26.62 21.93 -9.20
CA THR A 212 -27.83 22.75 -9.12
C THR A 212 -28.09 23.49 -10.43
N GLN A 213 -27.05 24.09 -11.04
CA GLN A 213 -27.20 24.77 -12.32
C GLN A 213 -27.54 23.78 -13.44
N PHE A 214 -26.85 22.64 -13.49
CA PHE A 214 -27.12 21.61 -14.48
C PHE A 214 -28.57 21.12 -14.42
N ALA A 215 -29.09 20.85 -13.22
CA ALA A 215 -30.48 20.45 -13.01
C ALA A 215 -31.48 21.51 -13.52
N LYS A 216 -31.20 22.80 -13.31
CA LYS A 216 -32.04 23.89 -13.85
C LYS A 216 -32.07 23.90 -15.38
N LEU A 217 -30.93 23.68 -16.02
CA LEU A 217 -30.84 23.62 -17.49
C LEU A 217 -31.63 22.43 -18.06
N MET A 218 -31.55 21.27 -17.41
CA MET A 218 -32.30 20.08 -17.83
C MET A 218 -33.82 20.24 -17.65
N GLN A 219 -34.26 20.88 -16.56
CA GLN A 219 -35.68 21.22 -16.36
C GLN A 219 -36.16 22.23 -17.41
N GLY A 220 -35.35 23.25 -17.72
CA GLY A 220 -35.63 24.24 -18.75
C GLY A 220 -35.76 23.63 -20.15
N GLN A 221 -34.88 22.70 -20.53
CA GLN A 221 -35.00 21.97 -21.79
C GLN A 221 -36.24 21.08 -21.85
N THR A 222 -36.63 20.48 -20.72
CA THR A 222 -37.85 19.67 -20.67
C THR A 222 -39.09 20.53 -20.89
N ALA A 223 -39.12 21.74 -20.32
CA ALA A 223 -40.19 22.71 -20.56
C ALA A 223 -40.18 23.26 -22.00
N GLU A 224 -39.01 23.62 -22.53
CA GLU A 224 -38.87 24.15 -23.90
C GLU A 224 -39.19 23.10 -24.98
N ASN A 225 -38.85 21.83 -24.76
CA ASN A 225 -39.22 20.72 -25.65
C ASN A 225 -40.73 20.42 -25.62
N LEU A 226 -41.40 20.65 -24.48
CA LEU A 226 -42.86 20.54 -24.38
C LEU A 226 -43.55 21.71 -25.09
N GLU A 227 -43.00 22.93 -25.01
CA GLU A 227 -43.50 24.10 -25.72
C GLU A 227 -43.31 23.98 -27.24
N LYS A 228 -42.14 23.53 -27.71
CA LYS A 228 -41.89 23.28 -29.16
C LYS A 228 -42.79 22.18 -29.72
N LYS A 229 -42.99 21.08 -28.98
CA LYS A 229 -43.98 20.04 -29.38
C LYS A 229 -45.41 20.58 -29.44
N ALA A 230 -45.77 21.49 -28.54
CA ALA A 230 -47.10 22.12 -28.50
C ALA A 230 -47.30 23.16 -29.62
N ASP A 231 -46.23 23.78 -30.11
CA ASP A 231 -46.28 24.71 -31.25
C ASP A 231 -46.28 23.97 -32.60
N GLU A 232 -45.51 22.88 -32.72
CA GLU A 232 -45.56 21.97 -33.89
C GLU A 232 -46.93 21.31 -34.07
N THR A 233 -47.64 20.99 -32.98
CA THR A 233 -49.02 20.48 -33.06
C THR A 233 -50.05 21.55 -33.42
N LYS A 234 -49.76 22.83 -33.19
CA LYS A 234 -50.64 23.96 -33.57
C LYS A 234 -50.42 24.44 -35.01
N GLU A 235 -49.23 24.25 -35.57
CA GLU A 235 -48.98 24.49 -37.00
C GLU A 235 -49.59 23.40 -37.90
N ALA A 236 -49.67 22.14 -37.44
CA ALA A 236 -50.33 21.07 -38.18
C ALA A 236 -51.85 21.26 -38.33
N ASP A 237 -52.52 21.85 -37.32
CA ASP A 237 -53.99 22.04 -37.28
C ASP A 237 -54.50 23.23 -38.14
N LYS A 238 -53.59 24.04 -38.72
CA LYS A 238 -53.95 25.18 -39.59
C LYS A 238 -53.94 24.88 -41.09
N THR A 239 -53.66 23.64 -41.50
CA THR A 239 -53.51 23.30 -42.94
C THR A 239 -54.69 22.55 -43.55
N ASP A 240 -55.65 22.06 -42.75
CA ASP A 240 -56.81 21.28 -43.24
C ASP A 240 -58.16 21.99 -43.01
N GLU A 241 -58.30 23.21 -43.54
CA GLU A 241 -59.64 23.82 -43.71
C GLU A 241 -59.82 24.31 -45.16
N LYS A 242 -59.94 23.37 -46.11
CA LYS A 242 -60.73 23.53 -47.35
C LYS A 242 -60.75 22.24 -48.17
N THR A 243 -61.80 21.43 -48.10
CA THR A 243 -62.80 21.32 -49.17
C THR A 243 -63.91 20.33 -48.82
N GLU A 244 -65.11 20.70 -49.28
CA GLU A 244 -66.42 20.15 -49.01
C GLU A 244 -66.64 18.67 -49.40
N THR A 245 -67.40 18.00 -48.54
CA THR A 245 -68.56 17.14 -48.86
C THR A 245 -68.81 16.80 -50.33
N THR A 246 -68.86 15.51 -50.69
CA THR A 246 -70.11 14.82 -51.09
C THR A 246 -69.92 13.31 -51.36
N GLU A 247 -70.85 12.55 -50.79
CA GLU A 247 -71.53 11.35 -51.31
C GLU A 247 -70.74 10.11 -51.84
N LYS A 248 -70.94 9.03 -51.06
CA LYS A 248 -71.60 7.75 -51.43
C LYS A 248 -70.82 6.62 -52.11
N ILE A 249 -70.85 5.50 -51.35
CA ILE A 249 -71.37 4.16 -51.69
C ILE A 249 -70.39 3.14 -52.28
N ASP A 250 -70.32 2.01 -51.55
CA ASP A 250 -70.11 0.60 -51.92
C ASP A 250 -68.94 0.22 -52.83
N THR A 251 -68.37 -0.97 -52.76
CA THR A 251 -68.57 -2.21 -51.98
C THR A 251 -67.32 -3.03 -52.26
N SER A 252 -67.02 -3.95 -51.35
CA SER A 252 -66.21 -5.16 -51.61
C SER A 252 -64.74 -4.89 -51.95
N ASP A 253 -63.78 -5.71 -51.56
CA ASP A 253 -63.84 -7.11 -51.21
C ASP A 253 -62.59 -7.44 -50.40
N ALA A 254 -62.73 -8.51 -49.64
CA ALA A 254 -61.74 -9.52 -49.28
C ALA A 254 -60.25 -9.17 -49.14
N THR A 255 -59.64 -9.28 -47.95
CA THR A 255 -59.18 -10.52 -47.24
C THR A 255 -57.67 -10.73 -47.47
N GLU A 256 -56.93 -10.86 -46.35
CA GLU A 256 -55.65 -11.58 -46.15
C GLU A 256 -54.49 -11.28 -47.14
N VAL A 257 -53.32 -10.80 -46.70
CA VAL A 257 -52.43 -11.25 -45.60
C VAL A 257 -51.63 -10.07 -45.07
#